data_AF-A0A923D1M4-F1
#
_entry.id   AF-A0A923D1M4-F1
#
_cell.length_a   1.000
_cell.length_b   1.000
_cell.length_c   1.000
_cell.angle_alpha   90.00
_cell.angle_beta   90.00
_cell.angle_gamma   90.00
#
_symmetry.space_group_name_H-M   'P 1'
#
loop_
_entity.id
_entity.type
_entity.pdbx_description
1 polymer ?
#
loop_
_entity_poly.entity_id
_entity_poly.type
_entity_poly.pdbx_seq_one_letter_code
_entity_poly.pdbx_strand_id
1 'polypeptide(L)'
;VAMNEDDLRRLVKEALGRYNQPVLVEQYVTGREFTVALMQTETQLRVLPPLEVVFLNQALRYPVYSFEIKQDWDSNVRYDCPALIDKRMERLLGAVSRKAFQALGCRDYARVDFRVSAQGVPYVLEVNPLPGLTPNFSDMCMIAKAAGISYDDLIGLIVKFAIRRMRVRGQKPRPPTVVRTVPAPAPAAAAPAAAAAAAAAGPAVDGTTRLAAAASAIPFLDLEPLPDFSLQGPVEVEPLRSIRRKVARKMTTSMILVPHVAHMDDADVTELEEFRLKMKARRDGEPGGKLTLLSFVIRAITAGLRAAPAFNASLDPFREEIVYKKYYNIGFAADTGKGLVVPVIRGTDVKSIREISREIEEKAALAREGKLPLEDMQGGTFTITNVGPLGGTALIPTINYPEVAILGMGRVQEKPVVRDGQIVIRKILPLTLAFDHRVADGADAARFVGELVRNLSDPNLLLLDT
;
A
#
# COMPACT_ATOMS: atom_id res chain seq x y z
N VAL A 1 22.59 -23.45 3.66
CA VAL A 1 23.77 -23.67 4.52
C VAL A 1 24.79 -24.47 3.73
N ALA A 2 26.04 -24.01 3.64
CA ALA A 2 27.13 -24.76 2.99
C ALA A 2 27.74 -25.76 3.98
N MET A 3 28.09 -26.96 3.51
CA MET A 3 28.65 -28.04 4.36
C MET A 3 30.18 -28.13 4.28
N ASN A 4 30.77 -27.61 3.21
CA ASN A 4 32.20 -27.61 2.92
C ASN A 4 32.53 -26.40 2.05
N GLU A 5 33.81 -26.22 1.73
CA GLU A 5 34.30 -25.06 0.96
C GLU A 5 33.76 -25.03 -0.48
N ASP A 6 33.64 -26.19 -1.13
CA ASP A 6 33.15 -26.28 -2.52
C ASP A 6 31.68 -25.87 -2.60
N ASP A 7 30.85 -26.35 -1.68
CA ASP A 7 29.45 -25.94 -1.53
C ASP A 7 29.34 -24.43 -1.29
N LEU A 8 30.20 -23.89 -0.43
CA LEU A 8 30.21 -22.47 -0.12
C LEU A 8 30.53 -21.63 -1.36
N ARG A 9 31.58 -21.98 -2.09
CA ARG A 9 31.99 -21.27 -3.32
C ARG A 9 30.88 -21.31 -4.37
N ARG A 10 30.20 -22.45 -4.53
CA ARG A 10 29.05 -22.59 -5.43
C ARG A 10 27.90 -21.67 -5.03
N LEU A 11 27.47 -21.74 -3.76
CA LEU A 11 26.34 -20.93 -3.26
C LEU A 11 26.63 -19.43 -3.30
N VAL A 12 27.87 -19.02 -3.00
CA VAL A 12 28.29 -17.61 -3.10
C VAL A 12 28.26 -17.14 -4.56
N LYS A 13 28.71 -17.96 -5.52
CA LYS A 13 28.65 -17.63 -6.95
C LYS A 13 27.20 -17.49 -7.45
N GLU A 14 26.31 -18.39 -7.03
CA GLU A 14 24.88 -18.32 -7.32
C GLU A 14 24.25 -17.03 -6.75
N ALA A 15 24.55 -16.69 -5.49
CA ALA A 15 24.04 -15.48 -4.84
C ALA A 15 24.56 -14.20 -5.51
N LEU A 16 25.86 -14.13 -5.81
CA LEU A 16 26.46 -13.00 -6.52
C LEU A 16 25.82 -12.80 -7.91
N GLY A 17 25.61 -13.89 -8.66
CA GLY A 17 24.98 -13.81 -9.98
C GLY A 17 23.51 -13.39 -9.93
N ARG A 18 22.76 -13.81 -8.89
CA ARG A 18 21.34 -13.50 -8.75
C ARG A 18 21.08 -12.09 -8.22
N TYR A 19 21.85 -11.65 -7.22
CA TYR A 19 21.58 -10.42 -6.48
C TYR A 19 22.54 -9.27 -6.82
N ASN A 20 23.66 -9.56 -7.48
CA ASN A 20 24.68 -8.58 -7.88
C ASN A 20 25.14 -7.65 -6.73
N GLN A 21 25.26 -8.22 -5.52
CA GLN A 21 25.65 -7.53 -4.29
C GLN A 21 26.67 -8.38 -3.51
N PRO A 22 27.54 -7.78 -2.67
CA PRO A 22 28.47 -8.52 -1.82
C PRO A 22 27.74 -9.55 -0.94
N VAL A 23 28.33 -10.74 -0.79
CA VAL A 23 27.78 -11.83 0.03
C VAL A 23 28.49 -11.85 1.38
N LEU A 24 27.73 -11.73 2.47
CA LEU A 24 28.22 -11.98 3.83
C LEU A 24 28.08 -13.47 4.13
N VAL A 25 29.16 -14.11 4.56
CA VAL A 25 29.19 -15.52 4.96
C VAL A 25 29.44 -15.60 6.45
N GLU A 26 28.54 -16.28 7.16
CA GLU A 26 28.64 -16.46 8.61
C GLU A 26 28.52 -17.94 8.97
N GLN A 27 29.10 -18.30 10.11
CA GLN A 27 28.94 -19.63 10.67
C GLN A 27 27.48 -19.84 11.09
N TYR A 28 26.90 -20.97 10.69
CA TYR A 28 25.57 -21.35 11.16
C TYR A 28 25.60 -21.67 12.66
N VAL A 29 24.84 -20.92 13.44
CA VAL A 29 24.67 -21.19 14.87
C VAL A 29 23.52 -22.19 15.05
N THR A 30 23.81 -23.41 15.49
CA THR A 30 22.79 -24.40 15.86
C THR A 30 22.11 -24.01 17.17
N GLY A 31 20.84 -24.39 17.36
CA GLY A 31 20.15 -24.26 18.65
C GLY A 31 18.78 -23.59 18.57
N ARG A 32 18.30 -23.13 19.73
CA ARG A 32 16.96 -22.54 19.94
C ARG A 32 16.93 -21.07 19.51
N GLU A 33 15.78 -20.60 19.04
CA GLU A 33 15.59 -19.24 18.50
C GLU A 33 14.66 -18.43 19.41
N PHE A 34 15.10 -17.22 19.78
CA PHE A 34 14.39 -16.37 20.74
C PHE A 34 14.33 -14.92 20.28
N THR A 35 13.31 -14.24 20.77
CA THR A 35 13.04 -12.85 20.51
C THR A 35 12.81 -12.14 21.83
N VAL A 36 13.47 -11.01 22.07
CA VAL A 36 13.30 -10.19 23.28
C VAL A 36 12.96 -8.77 22.90
N ALA A 37 11.83 -8.27 23.39
CA ALA A 37 11.44 -6.87 23.22
C ALA A 37 11.97 -6.00 24.36
N LEU A 38 12.39 -4.78 24.02
CA LEU A 38 12.68 -3.71 24.96
C LEU A 38 11.74 -2.54 24.71
N MET A 39 11.32 -1.89 25.78
CA MET A 39 10.41 -0.76 25.72
C MET A 39 10.69 0.26 26.81
N GLN A 40 10.73 1.52 26.43
CA GLN A 40 10.89 2.66 27.31
C GLN A 40 9.63 2.86 28.13
N THR A 41 9.80 3.00 29.43
CA THR A 41 8.78 3.44 30.36
C THR A 41 9.18 4.81 30.93
N GLU A 42 8.34 5.38 31.79
CA GLU A 42 8.61 6.70 32.40
C GLU A 42 9.96 6.76 33.12
N THR A 43 10.36 5.65 33.74
CA THR A 43 11.49 5.60 34.66
C THR A 43 12.70 4.88 34.07
N GLN A 44 12.52 3.94 33.15
CA GLN A 44 13.62 3.12 32.65
C GLN A 44 13.30 2.41 31.34
N LEU A 45 14.33 1.83 30.72
CA LEU A 45 14.17 0.84 29.65
C LEU A 45 13.78 -0.50 30.27
N ARG A 46 12.55 -0.96 30.01
CA ARG A 46 12.04 -2.26 30.44
C ARG A 46 12.42 -3.32 29.40
N VAL A 47 12.96 -4.45 29.87
CA VAL A 47 13.09 -5.67 29.08
C VAL A 47 11.84 -6.51 29.31
N LEU A 48 11.19 -6.95 28.25
CA LEU A 48 9.99 -7.78 28.30
C LEU A 48 10.38 -9.28 28.26
N PRO A 49 9.45 -10.19 28.64
CA PRO A 49 9.72 -11.62 28.65
C PRO A 49 10.17 -12.12 27.26
N PRO A 50 11.15 -13.04 27.19
CA PRO A 50 11.53 -13.66 25.92
C PRO A 50 10.37 -14.45 25.32
N LEU A 51 10.27 -14.41 24.00
CA LEU A 51 9.41 -15.27 23.19
C LEU A 51 10.32 -16.27 22.46
N GLU A 52 9.93 -17.53 22.41
CA GLU A 52 10.65 -18.57 21.67
C GLU A 52 9.92 -18.91 20.37
N VAL A 53 10.69 -19.04 19.30
CA VAL A 53 10.21 -19.55 18.01
C VAL A 53 10.50 -21.05 17.96
N VAL A 54 9.45 -21.86 18.14
CA VAL A 54 9.55 -23.32 18.17
C VAL A 54 9.21 -23.88 16.79
N PHE A 55 10.19 -24.47 16.13
CA PHE A 55 9.99 -25.16 14.84
C PHE A 55 9.25 -26.48 15.06
N LEU A 56 8.10 -26.64 14.39
CA LEU A 56 7.26 -27.83 14.53
C LEU A 56 7.86 -29.05 13.82
N ASN A 57 8.52 -28.82 12.68
CA ASN A 57 9.19 -29.86 11.93
C ASN A 57 10.60 -30.14 12.49
N GLN A 58 10.71 -31.15 13.35
CA GLN A 58 11.99 -31.58 13.93
C GLN A 58 12.92 -32.30 12.95
N ALA A 59 12.45 -32.65 11.74
CA ALA A 59 13.30 -33.25 10.70
C ALA A 59 14.15 -32.21 9.95
N LEU A 60 13.91 -30.90 10.17
CA LEU A 60 14.73 -29.84 9.60
C LEU A 60 16.16 -29.92 10.16
N ARG A 61 17.12 -30.25 9.30
CA ARG A 61 18.54 -30.35 9.68
C ARG A 61 19.13 -29.00 10.10
N TYR A 62 18.66 -27.91 9.49
CA TYR A 62 19.08 -26.54 9.75
C TYR A 62 17.87 -25.61 9.82
N PRO A 63 17.06 -25.66 10.90
CA PRO A 63 15.89 -24.81 11.01
C PRO A 63 16.36 -23.35 11.07
N VAL A 64 15.77 -22.52 10.21
CA VAL A 64 15.98 -21.07 10.16
C VAL A 64 14.61 -20.47 9.92
N TYR A 65 14.27 -19.40 10.62
CA TYR A 65 13.02 -18.67 10.39
C TYR A 65 13.08 -17.87 9.07
N SER A 66 13.09 -18.61 7.95
CA SER A 66 13.28 -18.10 6.59
C SER A 66 12.06 -17.34 6.08
N PHE A 67 12.19 -16.70 4.91
CA PHE A 67 11.07 -16.02 4.27
C PHE A 67 9.91 -16.97 3.98
N GLU A 68 10.20 -18.19 3.52
CA GLU A 68 9.19 -19.22 3.24
C GLU A 68 8.44 -19.62 4.51
N ILE A 69 9.17 -19.83 5.62
CA ILE A 69 8.56 -20.15 6.92
C ILE A 69 7.76 -18.96 7.46
N LYS A 70 8.17 -17.72 7.18
CA LYS A 70 7.41 -16.51 7.56
C LYS A 70 6.08 -16.38 6.81
N GLN A 71 5.97 -16.90 5.58
CA GLN A 71 4.75 -16.85 4.77
C GLN A 71 3.69 -17.87 5.23
N ASP A 72 4.12 -19.05 5.69
CA ASP A 72 3.26 -20.16 6.15
C ASP A 72 3.60 -20.51 7.61
N TRP A 73 3.67 -19.51 8.47
CA TRP A 73 4.23 -19.66 9.82
C TRP A 73 3.35 -20.52 10.73
N ASP A 74 2.03 -20.47 10.58
CA ASP A 74 1.06 -21.19 11.41
C ASP A 74 1.16 -22.72 11.23
N SER A 75 1.59 -23.17 10.05
CA SER A 75 1.87 -24.58 9.76
C SER A 75 3.27 -25.04 10.20
N ASN A 76 4.22 -24.11 10.41
CA ASN A 76 5.64 -24.43 10.53
C ASN A 76 6.28 -24.09 11.89
N VAL A 77 5.75 -23.09 12.60
CA VAL A 77 6.29 -22.63 13.89
C VAL A 77 5.19 -22.38 14.91
N ARG A 78 5.54 -22.51 16.19
CA ARG A 78 4.72 -22.10 17.33
C ARG A 78 5.49 -21.07 18.15
N TYR A 79 4.78 -20.06 18.64
CA TYR A 79 5.36 -19.04 19.53
C TYR A 79 5.03 -19.32 20.99
N ASP A 80 6.08 -19.49 21.80
CA ASP A 80 5.94 -19.68 23.24
C ASP A 80 6.35 -18.39 23.96
N CYS A 81 5.38 -17.68 24.55
CA CYS A 81 5.63 -16.43 25.29
C CYS A 81 4.80 -16.38 26.59
N PRO A 82 5.44 -16.29 27.77
CA PRO A 82 6.89 -16.33 27.99
C PRO A 82 7.52 -17.66 27.57
N ALA A 83 8.77 -17.60 27.09
CA ALA A 83 9.53 -18.79 26.71
C ALA A 83 9.77 -19.73 27.90
N LEU A 84 9.79 -21.04 27.64
CA LEU A 84 10.08 -22.07 28.65
C LEU A 84 11.59 -22.21 28.85
N ILE A 85 12.14 -21.34 29.70
CA ILE A 85 13.57 -21.27 30.04
C ILE A 85 13.78 -21.01 31.53
N ASP A 86 14.97 -21.35 32.03
CA ASP A 86 15.33 -21.04 33.41
C ASP A 86 15.59 -19.53 33.64
N LYS A 87 15.57 -19.11 34.91
CA LYS A 87 15.78 -17.71 35.29
C LYS A 87 17.20 -17.20 35.01
N ARG A 88 18.18 -18.07 34.78
CA ARG A 88 19.55 -17.66 34.43
C ARG A 88 19.60 -17.26 32.96
N MET A 89 19.00 -18.06 32.08
CA MET A 89 18.90 -17.77 30.65
C MET A 89 18.05 -16.52 30.39
N GLU A 90 16.90 -16.37 31.08
CA GLU A 90 16.06 -15.17 30.96
C GLU A 90 16.84 -13.88 31.30
N ARG A 91 17.61 -13.92 32.40
CA ARG A 91 18.47 -12.80 32.80
C ARG A 91 19.59 -12.53 31.81
N LEU A 92 20.20 -13.59 31.26
CA LEU A 92 21.28 -13.48 30.28
C LEU A 92 20.77 -12.82 28.98
N LEU A 93 19.68 -13.32 28.40
CA LEU A 93 19.06 -12.75 27.20
C LEU A 93 18.72 -11.27 27.44
N GLY A 94 18.06 -10.95 28.55
CA GLY A 94 17.72 -9.55 28.86
C GLY A 94 18.92 -8.63 29.07
N ALA A 95 20.04 -9.14 29.61
CA ALA A 95 21.28 -8.38 29.72
C ALA A 95 21.92 -8.10 28.37
N VAL A 96 21.97 -9.10 27.48
CA VAL A 96 22.51 -8.95 26.12
C VAL A 96 21.63 -8.02 25.29
N SER A 97 20.29 -8.15 25.36
CA SER A 97 19.34 -7.26 24.70
C SER A 97 19.56 -5.79 25.06
N ARG A 98 19.76 -5.47 26.34
CA ARG A 98 20.05 -4.10 26.78
C ARG A 98 21.37 -3.56 26.22
N LYS A 99 22.42 -4.38 26.22
CA LYS A 99 23.72 -3.99 25.66
C LYS A 99 23.62 -3.75 24.16
N ALA A 100 22.94 -4.63 23.41
CA ALA A 100 22.74 -4.48 21.97
C ALA A 100 21.95 -3.19 21.64
N PHE A 101 20.85 -2.96 22.36
CA PHE A 101 20.04 -1.75 22.23
C PHE A 101 20.85 -0.46 22.43
N GLN A 102 21.70 -0.43 23.47
CA GLN A 102 22.56 0.72 23.77
C GLN A 102 23.67 0.89 22.74
N ALA A 103 24.36 -0.20 22.36
CA ALA A 103 25.47 -0.17 21.43
C ALA A 103 25.07 0.35 20.04
N LEU A 104 23.85 0.05 19.59
CA LEU A 104 23.31 0.51 18.31
C LEU A 104 22.60 1.88 18.39
N GLY A 105 22.57 2.51 19.57
CA GLY A 105 21.90 3.80 19.75
C GLY A 105 20.37 3.74 19.54
N CYS A 106 19.76 2.57 19.77
CA CYS A 106 18.31 2.42 19.70
C CYS A 106 17.63 3.29 20.77
N ARG A 107 16.37 3.66 20.52
CA ARG A 107 15.57 4.51 21.40
C ARG A 107 14.12 4.05 21.39
N ASP A 108 13.43 4.32 22.50
CA ASP A 108 12.04 3.97 22.79
C ASP A 108 11.75 2.48 22.85
N TYR A 109 11.91 1.75 21.77
CA TYR A 109 11.59 0.33 21.72
C TYR A 109 12.37 -0.33 20.61
N ALA A 110 12.61 -1.63 20.78
CA ALA A 110 13.20 -2.47 19.76
C ALA A 110 12.93 -3.93 20.10
N ARG A 111 13.19 -4.77 19.13
CA ARG A 111 13.23 -6.22 19.28
C ARG A 111 14.67 -6.68 19.01
N VAL A 112 15.15 -7.64 19.79
CA VAL A 112 16.45 -8.28 19.59
C VAL A 112 16.23 -9.76 19.41
N ASP A 113 16.70 -10.29 18.30
CA ASP A 113 16.55 -11.68 17.93
C ASP A 113 17.84 -12.44 18.20
N PHE A 114 17.69 -13.67 18.68
CA PHE A 114 18.77 -14.48 19.19
C PHE A 114 18.72 -15.89 18.64
N ARG A 115 19.91 -16.46 18.47
CA ARG A 115 20.11 -17.89 18.51
C ARG A 115 20.88 -18.28 19.75
N VAL A 116 20.36 -19.23 20.53
CA VAL A 116 21.04 -19.76 21.70
C VAL A 116 21.55 -21.16 21.38
N SER A 117 22.87 -21.34 21.47
CA SER A 117 23.51 -22.62 21.18
C SER A 117 23.11 -23.71 22.17
N ALA A 118 23.40 -24.98 21.84
CA ALA A 118 23.19 -26.11 22.75
C ALA A 118 23.96 -25.96 24.08
N GLN A 119 25.05 -25.20 24.08
CA GLN A 119 25.84 -24.87 25.27
C GLN A 119 25.27 -23.68 26.06
N GLY A 120 24.14 -23.10 25.63
CA GLY A 120 23.50 -21.96 26.28
C GLY A 120 24.16 -20.61 25.97
N VAL A 121 24.91 -20.49 24.88
CA VAL A 121 25.54 -19.23 24.47
C VAL A 121 24.61 -18.46 23.53
N PRO A 122 24.17 -17.23 23.88
CA PRO A 122 23.34 -16.41 23.01
C PRO A 122 24.18 -15.67 21.96
N TYR A 123 23.72 -15.75 20.71
CA TYR A 123 24.22 -15.01 19.55
C TYR A 123 23.13 -14.04 19.10
N VAL A 124 23.45 -12.76 19.02
CA VAL A 124 22.52 -11.74 18.49
C VAL A 124 22.48 -11.91 16.97
N LEU A 125 21.29 -12.10 16.41
CA LEU A 125 21.08 -12.23 14.97
C LEU A 125 20.79 -10.87 14.36
N GLU A 126 19.80 -10.17 14.90
CA GLU A 126 19.42 -8.84 14.46
C GLU A 126 18.86 -8.00 15.61
N VAL A 127 18.89 -6.68 15.42
CA VAL A 127 18.17 -5.73 16.26
C VAL A 127 17.23 -4.96 15.35
N ASN A 128 15.93 -5.11 15.60
CA ASN A 128 14.90 -4.41 14.85
C ASN A 128 14.43 -3.18 15.65
N PRO A 129 14.80 -1.95 15.25
CA PRO A 129 14.39 -0.72 15.92
C PRO A 129 12.96 -0.27 15.55
N LEU A 130 12.31 -0.93 14.58
CA LEU A 130 10.94 -0.67 14.16
C LEU A 130 10.23 -2.01 13.88
N PRO A 131 10.04 -2.86 14.90
CA PRO A 131 9.37 -4.14 14.72
C PRO A 131 7.92 -3.94 14.27
N GLY A 132 7.36 -4.96 13.60
CA GLY A 132 5.94 -4.98 13.25
C GLY A 132 5.05 -4.74 14.48
N LEU A 133 3.93 -4.06 14.26
CA LEU A 133 2.96 -3.69 15.30
C LEU A 133 1.55 -4.22 15.01
N THR A 134 1.41 -5.23 14.14
CA THR A 134 0.10 -5.82 13.84
C THR A 134 -0.38 -6.65 15.04
N PRO A 135 -1.58 -6.36 15.61
CA PRO A 135 -2.13 -7.13 16.72
C PRO A 135 -2.21 -8.62 16.41
N ASN A 136 -1.90 -9.46 17.41
CA ASN A 136 -1.94 -10.93 17.33
C ASN A 136 -1.01 -11.60 16.30
N PHE A 137 -0.21 -10.82 15.56
CA PHE A 137 0.67 -11.35 14.51
C PHE A 137 2.13 -10.94 14.73
N SER A 138 2.39 -9.73 15.20
CA SER A 138 3.75 -9.25 15.43
C SER A 138 4.28 -9.61 16.81
N ASP A 139 5.52 -10.09 16.88
CA ASP A 139 6.19 -10.49 18.12
C ASP A 139 6.15 -9.43 19.20
N MET A 140 6.34 -8.15 18.85
CA MET A 140 6.27 -7.04 19.80
C MET A 140 4.92 -6.99 20.53
N CYS A 141 3.83 -7.17 19.79
CA CYS A 141 2.47 -7.18 20.33
C CYS A 141 2.21 -8.43 21.19
N MET A 142 2.71 -9.60 20.75
CA MET A 142 2.60 -10.85 21.51
C MET A 142 3.36 -10.78 22.84
N ILE A 143 4.60 -10.29 22.81
CA ILE A 143 5.45 -10.11 23.98
C ILE A 143 4.87 -9.05 24.93
N ALA A 144 4.36 -7.93 24.40
CA ALA A 144 3.70 -6.89 25.19
C ALA A 144 2.48 -7.45 25.93
N LYS A 145 1.63 -8.20 25.21
CA LYS A 145 0.46 -8.87 25.79
C LYS A 145 0.84 -9.85 26.89
N ALA A 146 1.86 -10.68 26.67
CA ALA A 146 2.38 -11.60 27.68
C ALA A 146 2.96 -10.87 28.91
N ALA A 147 3.44 -9.64 28.75
CA ALA A 147 3.89 -8.76 29.83
C ALA A 147 2.76 -7.96 30.52
N GLY A 148 1.49 -8.20 30.14
CA GLY A 148 0.32 -7.50 30.68
C GLY A 148 0.12 -6.09 30.12
N ILE A 149 0.72 -5.77 28.97
CA ILE A 149 0.58 -4.47 28.30
C ILE A 149 -0.46 -4.63 27.19
N SER A 150 -1.54 -3.87 27.25
CA SER A 150 -2.56 -3.87 26.18
C SER A 150 -1.99 -3.29 24.89
N TYR A 151 -2.63 -3.59 23.76
CA TYR A 151 -2.22 -3.01 22.47
C TYR A 151 -2.26 -1.48 22.50
N ASP A 152 -3.33 -0.90 23.06
CA ASP A 152 -3.48 0.55 23.16
C ASP A 152 -2.41 1.19 24.07
N ASP A 153 -2.04 0.53 25.18
CA ASP A 153 -0.95 0.99 26.05
C ASP A 153 0.40 0.92 25.35
N LEU A 154 0.64 -0.15 24.58
CA LEU A 154 1.85 -0.32 23.78
C LEU A 154 2.00 0.84 22.78
N ILE A 155 0.97 1.10 21.98
CA ILE A 155 0.97 2.21 21.01
C ILE A 155 1.07 3.56 21.73
N GLY A 156 0.33 3.73 22.82
CA GLY A 156 0.32 4.94 23.63
C GLY A 156 1.70 5.30 24.17
N LEU A 157 2.45 4.32 24.70
CA LEU A 157 3.82 4.53 25.19
C LEU A 157 4.78 4.90 24.05
N ILE A 158 4.71 4.23 22.89
CA ILE A 158 5.54 4.56 21.72
C ILE A 158 5.31 6.01 21.29
N VAL A 159 4.05 6.40 21.10
CA VAL A 159 3.66 7.76 20.69
C VAL A 159 4.05 8.78 21.75
N LYS A 160 3.85 8.47 23.04
CA LYS A 160 4.20 9.36 24.15
C LYS A 160 5.68 9.74 24.15
N PHE A 161 6.58 8.76 24.03
CA PHE A 161 8.01 9.05 24.01
C PHE A 161 8.44 9.76 22.73
N ALA A 162 7.81 9.44 21.58
CA ALA A 162 8.00 10.18 20.34
C ALA A 162 7.62 11.67 20.49
N ILE A 163 6.45 11.97 21.05
CA ILE A 163 6.01 13.35 21.33
C ILE A 163 6.97 14.06 22.28
N ARG A 164 7.43 13.38 23.35
CA ARG A 164 8.38 13.96 24.31
C ARG A 164 9.67 14.40 23.62
N ARG A 165 10.21 13.62 22.69
CA ARG A 165 11.40 14.01 21.90
C ARG A 165 11.12 15.21 21.00
N MET A 166 9.98 15.21 20.31
CA MET A 166 9.61 16.30 19.42
C MET A 166 9.41 17.63 20.18
N ARG A 167 8.88 17.58 21.39
CA ARG A 167 8.72 18.75 22.28
C ARG A 167 10.03 19.26 22.89
N VAL A 168 11.06 18.42 22.99
CA VAL A 168 12.40 18.81 23.47
C VAL A 168 13.22 19.49 22.36
N ARG A 169 12.89 19.28 21.08
CA ARG A 169 13.47 20.03 19.95
C ARG A 169 12.67 21.32 19.65
N GLY A 170 12.82 22.32 20.51
CA GLY A 170 12.84 23.72 20.10
C GLY A 170 11.59 24.41 19.54
N GLN A 171 10.36 23.87 19.65
CA GLN A 171 9.14 24.66 19.38
C GLN A 171 8.03 24.38 20.42
N LYS A 172 7.40 25.45 20.92
CA LYS A 172 6.30 25.39 21.88
C LYS A 172 5.15 24.53 21.32
N PRO A 173 4.73 23.45 22.01
CA PRO A 173 3.54 22.71 21.61
C PRO A 173 2.31 23.62 21.71
N ARG A 174 1.49 23.61 20.65
CA ARG A 174 0.15 24.23 20.65
C ARG A 174 -0.68 23.60 21.78
N PRO A 175 -1.44 24.38 22.58
CA PRO A 175 -2.12 23.85 23.75
C PRO A 175 -3.17 22.81 23.34
N PRO A 176 -3.29 21.70 24.09
CA PRO A 176 -4.34 20.71 23.87
C PRO A 176 -5.71 21.30 24.24
N THR A 177 -6.68 21.14 23.34
CA THR A 177 -8.09 21.42 23.62
C THR A 177 -8.57 20.48 24.73
N VAL A 178 -9.15 21.06 25.79
CA VAL A 178 -9.62 20.34 26.98
C VAL A 178 -10.77 19.41 26.60
N VAL A 179 -10.54 18.10 26.70
CA VAL A 179 -11.60 17.09 26.70
C VAL A 179 -12.09 16.91 28.13
N ARG A 180 -13.39 17.16 28.36
CA ARG A 180 -14.04 17.01 29.66
C ARG A 180 -14.30 15.53 29.94
N THR A 181 -13.85 15.04 31.09
CA THR A 181 -14.04 13.65 31.56
C THR A 181 -15.46 13.40 32.07
N VAL A 182 -16.01 12.20 31.78
CA VAL A 182 -17.20 11.64 32.44
C VAL A 182 -16.75 10.45 33.29
N PRO A 183 -17.24 10.29 34.55
CA PRO A 183 -16.75 9.28 35.48
C PRO A 183 -17.40 7.89 35.27
N ALA A 184 -16.68 6.84 35.70
CA ALA A 184 -17.08 5.44 35.62
C ALA A 184 -18.17 5.06 36.65
N PRO A 185 -19.07 4.11 36.34
CA PRO A 185 -19.94 3.50 37.34
C PRO A 185 -19.31 2.25 37.99
N ALA A 186 -19.68 2.03 39.25
CA ALA A 186 -19.32 0.90 40.10
C ALA A 186 -20.28 -0.33 39.91
N PRO A 187 -19.97 -1.51 40.46
CA PRO A 187 -20.50 -2.80 40.00
C PRO A 187 -21.72 -3.30 40.80
N ALA A 188 -22.54 -4.17 40.20
CA ALA A 188 -23.45 -5.04 40.94
C ALA A 188 -23.69 -6.41 40.26
N ALA A 189 -23.78 -7.41 41.15
CA ALA A 189 -23.89 -8.87 41.07
C ALA A 189 -24.94 -9.53 40.13
N ALA A 190 -24.85 -10.87 40.12
CA ALA A 190 -25.36 -11.82 39.15
C ALA A 190 -26.74 -12.48 39.43
N ALA A 191 -27.20 -13.21 38.39
CA ALA A 191 -28.17 -14.33 38.28
C ALA A 191 -29.67 -13.98 38.05
N PRO A 192 -30.51 -14.88 37.48
CA PRO A 192 -30.27 -16.04 36.58
C PRO A 192 -31.23 -16.10 35.35
N ALA A 193 -31.09 -17.16 34.55
CA ALA A 193 -31.86 -17.53 33.35
C ALA A 193 -33.35 -17.90 33.59
N ALA A 194 -34.21 -17.69 32.59
CA ALA A 194 -35.15 -18.70 32.01
C ALA A 194 -36.22 -18.10 31.06
N ALA A 195 -36.36 -18.75 29.90
CA ALA A 195 -37.59 -19.17 29.18
C ALA A 195 -38.77 -18.21 28.84
N ALA A 196 -39.01 -18.14 27.52
CA ALA A 196 -40.24 -18.47 26.79
C ALA A 196 -41.45 -17.50 26.68
N ALA A 197 -41.95 -17.45 25.43
CA ALA A 197 -43.35 -17.37 24.97
C ALA A 197 -43.99 -16.00 24.64
N ALA A 198 -44.16 -15.81 23.32
CA ALA A 198 -45.40 -15.58 22.57
C ALA A 198 -46.32 -14.35 22.81
N ALA A 199 -46.52 -13.65 21.69
CA ALA A 199 -47.79 -13.18 21.10
C ALA A 199 -48.45 -11.85 21.53
N ALA A 200 -48.54 -10.99 20.51
CA ALA A 200 -49.74 -10.31 19.99
C ALA A 200 -50.07 -8.85 20.39
N ALA A 201 -50.51 -8.16 19.32
CA ALA A 201 -51.36 -6.96 19.22
C ALA A 201 -50.70 -5.57 19.39
N GLY A 202 -50.75 -4.80 18.28
CA GLY A 202 -50.67 -3.32 18.31
C GLY A 202 -51.96 -2.68 18.89
N PRO A 203 -52.11 -1.34 18.89
CA PRO A 203 -51.99 -0.53 17.66
C PRO A 203 -51.29 0.85 17.77
N ALA A 204 -50.93 1.33 16.58
CA ALA A 204 -51.02 2.72 16.08
C ALA A 204 -50.16 3.86 16.67
N VAL A 205 -49.12 4.17 15.87
CA VAL A 205 -48.63 5.47 15.39
C VAL A 205 -48.46 6.66 16.36
N ASP A 206 -47.21 7.07 16.52
CA ASP A 206 -46.84 8.45 16.18
C ASP A 206 -45.46 8.51 15.51
N GLY A 207 -45.38 9.32 14.45
CA GLY A 207 -44.33 9.26 13.44
C GLY A 207 -43.01 9.91 13.84
N THR A 208 -41.94 9.12 13.86
CA THR A 208 -40.60 9.52 13.39
C THR A 208 -39.96 8.31 12.74
N THR A 209 -39.88 8.29 11.42
CA THR A 209 -39.32 7.21 10.62
C THR A 209 -37.81 7.13 10.86
N ARG A 210 -37.38 6.35 11.86
CA ARG A 210 -36.00 5.82 11.88
C ARG A 210 -35.85 4.89 10.68
N LEU A 211 -35.01 5.24 9.71
CA LEU A 211 -34.57 4.30 8.69
C LEU A 211 -33.91 3.11 9.41
N ALA A 212 -34.49 1.94 9.25
CA ALA A 212 -33.93 0.69 9.77
C ALA A 212 -32.52 0.48 9.19
N ALA A 213 -31.54 0.28 10.07
CA ALA A 213 -30.19 -0.11 9.68
C ALA A 213 -30.26 -1.46 8.93
N ALA A 214 -29.81 -1.49 7.68
CA ALA A 214 -29.56 -2.74 6.99
C ALA A 214 -28.20 -3.25 7.48
N ALA A 215 -28.17 -4.43 8.12
CA ALA A 215 -26.93 -5.10 8.46
C ALA A 215 -26.12 -5.31 7.16
N SER A 216 -24.87 -4.85 7.15
CA SER A 216 -23.98 -5.01 6.00
C SER A 216 -23.68 -6.50 5.77
N ALA A 217 -23.66 -6.92 4.51
CA ALA A 217 -23.29 -8.28 4.12
C ALA A 217 -21.77 -8.55 4.25
N ILE A 218 -20.97 -7.54 4.60
CA ILE A 218 -19.53 -7.67 4.82
C ILE A 218 -19.29 -7.83 6.32
N PRO A 219 -18.74 -8.98 6.79
CA PRO A 219 -18.38 -9.16 8.19
C PRO A 219 -17.49 -8.01 8.64
N PHE A 220 -17.76 -7.44 9.82
CA PHE A 220 -17.04 -6.28 10.41
C PHE A 220 -17.31 -4.90 9.81
N LEU A 221 -18.24 -4.74 8.85
CA LEU A 221 -18.66 -3.42 8.36
C LEU A 221 -19.99 -3.00 8.98
N ASP A 222 -19.96 -2.48 10.21
CA ASP A 222 -21.16 -1.93 10.85
C ASP A 222 -21.46 -0.53 10.29
N LEU A 223 -22.46 -0.46 9.39
CA LEU A 223 -22.97 0.80 8.85
C LEU A 223 -24.07 1.33 9.77
N GLU A 224 -23.74 2.29 10.62
CA GLU A 224 -24.74 3.05 11.38
C GLU A 224 -25.44 4.09 10.48
N PRO A 225 -26.74 4.34 10.68
CA PRO A 225 -27.41 5.48 10.06
C PRO A 225 -26.68 6.79 10.39
N LEU A 226 -26.61 7.70 9.41
CA LEU A 226 -26.03 9.02 9.64
C LEU A 226 -26.82 9.76 10.74
N PRO A 227 -26.15 10.52 11.63
CA PRO A 227 -26.85 11.38 12.58
C PRO A 227 -27.66 12.46 11.84
N ASP A 228 -28.72 12.97 12.48
CA ASP A 228 -29.48 14.08 11.93
C ASP A 228 -28.67 15.38 12.06
N PHE A 229 -28.07 15.80 10.94
CA PHE A 229 -27.23 17.00 10.87
C PHE A 229 -28.02 18.31 11.02
N SER A 230 -29.36 18.30 10.88
CA SER A 230 -30.18 19.50 11.05
C SER A 230 -30.22 19.99 12.51
N LEU A 231 -29.86 19.12 13.45
CA LEU A 231 -29.76 19.43 14.87
C LEU A 231 -28.57 20.37 15.19
N GLN A 232 -27.55 20.43 14.32
CA GLN A 232 -26.38 21.30 14.49
C GLN A 232 -26.45 22.60 13.67
N GLY A 233 -27.46 22.76 12.80
CA GLY A 233 -27.68 23.96 12.00
C GLY A 233 -28.41 23.68 10.69
N PRO A 234 -28.61 24.71 9.84
CA PRO A 234 -29.23 24.54 8.53
C PRO A 234 -28.44 23.57 7.64
N VAL A 235 -29.15 22.66 6.97
CA VAL A 235 -28.57 21.65 6.07
C VAL A 235 -29.17 21.72 4.67
N GLU A 236 -28.35 21.44 3.65
CA GLU A 236 -28.78 21.25 2.27
C GLU A 236 -28.59 19.78 1.88
N VAL A 237 -29.63 19.17 1.29
CA VAL A 237 -29.61 17.75 0.92
C VAL A 237 -29.76 17.62 -0.60
N GLU A 238 -28.70 17.17 -1.27
CA GLU A 238 -28.71 16.85 -2.70
C GLU A 238 -28.87 15.33 -2.91
N PRO A 239 -29.99 14.83 -3.47
CA PRO A 239 -30.15 13.40 -3.71
C PRO A 239 -29.21 12.89 -4.81
N LEU A 240 -28.60 11.72 -4.58
CA LEU A 240 -27.73 11.06 -5.58
C LEU A 240 -28.53 10.64 -6.82
N ARG A 241 -28.38 11.39 -7.92
CA ARG A 241 -28.95 11.09 -9.23
C ARG A 241 -28.28 9.87 -9.89
N SER A 242 -28.91 9.29 -10.91
CA SER A 242 -28.56 7.96 -11.48
C SER A 242 -27.08 7.78 -11.85
N ILE A 243 -26.44 8.74 -12.51
CA ILE A 243 -25.02 8.65 -12.90
C ILE A 243 -24.11 8.71 -11.67
N ARG A 244 -24.31 9.69 -10.78
CA ARG A 244 -23.52 9.86 -9.55
C ARG A 244 -23.66 8.64 -8.63
N ARG A 245 -24.84 8.01 -8.60
CA ARG A 245 -25.09 6.75 -7.90
C ARG A 245 -24.32 5.57 -8.50
N LYS A 246 -24.24 5.45 -9.82
CA LYS A 246 -23.46 4.40 -10.50
C LYS A 246 -21.96 4.56 -10.23
N VAL A 247 -21.45 5.79 -10.30
CA VAL A 247 -20.05 6.10 -9.98
C VAL A 247 -19.73 5.73 -8.54
N ALA A 248 -20.57 6.17 -7.58
CA ALA A 248 -20.38 5.85 -6.16
C ALA A 248 -20.30 4.33 -5.93
N ARG A 249 -21.23 3.56 -6.48
CA ARG A 249 -21.20 2.09 -6.39
C ARG A 249 -19.92 1.50 -6.98
N LYS A 250 -19.51 1.95 -8.18
CA LYS A 250 -18.29 1.45 -8.84
C LYS A 250 -17.02 1.74 -8.02
N MET A 251 -16.92 2.94 -7.44
CA MET A 251 -15.79 3.32 -6.58
C MET A 251 -15.76 2.49 -5.30
N THR A 252 -16.90 2.29 -4.65
CA THR A 252 -17.01 1.41 -3.48
C THR A 252 -16.61 -0.02 -3.82
N THR A 253 -17.11 -0.58 -4.93
CA THR A 253 -16.73 -1.92 -5.39
C THR A 253 -15.21 -2.03 -5.60
N SER A 254 -14.60 -1.05 -6.26
CA SER A 254 -13.15 -1.05 -6.48
C SER A 254 -12.36 -1.02 -5.16
N MET A 255 -12.71 -0.11 -4.25
CA MET A 255 -11.99 0.06 -2.98
C MET A 255 -12.16 -1.12 -2.01
N ILE A 256 -13.30 -1.81 -2.07
CA ILE A 256 -13.55 -3.00 -1.23
C ILE A 256 -12.89 -4.24 -1.83
N LEU A 257 -13.01 -4.44 -3.14
CA LEU A 257 -12.56 -5.68 -3.77
C LEU A 257 -11.08 -5.67 -4.12
N VAL A 258 -10.46 -4.52 -4.35
CA VAL A 258 -9.09 -4.40 -4.87
C VAL A 258 -8.16 -3.82 -3.80
N PRO A 259 -7.16 -4.59 -3.32
CA PRO A 259 -6.08 -4.06 -2.48
C PRO A 259 -5.18 -3.12 -3.29
N HIS A 260 -5.49 -1.82 -3.24
CA HIS A 260 -4.73 -0.80 -3.96
C HIS A 260 -3.36 -0.62 -3.34
N VAL A 261 -2.32 -0.80 -4.15
CA VAL A 261 -0.96 -0.34 -3.83
C VAL A 261 -0.53 0.66 -4.89
N ALA A 262 0.21 1.69 -4.45
CA ALA A 262 0.68 2.75 -5.32
C ALA A 262 2.21 2.73 -5.42
N HIS A 263 2.70 2.80 -6.65
CA HIS A 263 4.10 3.08 -6.96
C HIS A 263 4.19 4.47 -7.59
N MET A 264 5.12 5.31 -7.12
CA MET A 264 5.28 6.69 -7.54
C MET A 264 6.68 6.91 -8.07
N ASP A 265 6.81 7.58 -9.21
CA ASP A 265 8.09 7.96 -9.78
C ASP A 265 7.98 9.26 -10.60
N ASP A 266 9.11 9.87 -10.91
CA ASP A 266 9.22 11.14 -11.64
C ASP A 266 9.87 10.88 -13.02
N ALA A 267 9.17 11.21 -14.11
CA ALA A 267 9.72 11.16 -15.46
C ALA A 267 10.30 12.51 -15.89
N ASP A 268 11.54 12.54 -16.39
CA ASP A 268 12.15 13.74 -16.98
C ASP A 268 11.68 13.88 -18.43
N VAL A 269 10.66 14.70 -18.67
CA VAL A 269 10.03 14.88 -19.98
C VAL A 269 10.57 16.09 -20.74
N THR A 270 11.77 16.57 -20.42
CA THR A 270 12.32 17.80 -20.99
C THR A 270 12.45 17.72 -22.51
N GLU A 271 13.13 16.69 -23.01
CA GLU A 271 13.34 16.45 -24.44
C GLU A 271 12.01 16.14 -25.14
N LEU A 272 11.14 15.37 -24.48
CA LEU A 272 9.81 15.03 -25.00
C LEU A 272 8.96 16.30 -25.18
N GLU A 273 8.96 17.21 -24.22
CA GLU A 273 8.22 18.47 -24.32
C GLU A 273 8.80 19.39 -25.39
N GLU A 274 10.12 19.47 -25.51
CA GLU A 274 10.76 20.19 -26.61
C GLU A 274 10.38 19.62 -27.97
N PHE A 275 10.41 18.29 -28.11
CA PHE A 275 10.01 17.60 -29.32
C PHE A 275 8.54 17.87 -29.65
N ARG A 276 7.64 17.76 -28.67
CA ARG A 276 6.21 18.03 -28.83
C ARG A 276 5.95 19.46 -29.27
N LEU A 277 6.65 20.44 -28.69
CA LEU A 277 6.52 21.86 -29.06
C LEU A 277 7.07 22.13 -30.47
N LYS A 278 8.23 21.55 -30.83
CA LYS A 278 8.80 21.64 -32.19
C LYS A 278 7.84 21.06 -33.23
N MET A 279 7.27 19.89 -32.97
CA MET A 279 6.31 19.25 -33.87
C MET A 279 4.98 20.01 -33.96
N LYS A 280 4.51 20.54 -32.84
CA LYS A 280 3.33 21.41 -32.82
C LYS A 280 3.53 22.64 -33.72
N ALA A 281 4.67 23.30 -33.65
CA ALA A 281 4.96 24.47 -34.48
C ALA A 281 5.07 24.14 -35.98
N ARG A 282 5.63 22.97 -36.33
CA ARG A 282 5.80 22.55 -37.73
C ARG A 282 4.52 22.09 -38.42
N ARG A 283 3.54 21.65 -37.64
CA ARG A 283 2.33 20.97 -38.14
C ARG A 283 1.04 21.62 -37.64
N ASP A 284 1.11 22.87 -37.20
CA ASP A 284 -0.06 23.62 -36.77
C ASP A 284 -1.00 23.82 -37.98
N GLY A 285 -2.25 23.36 -37.86
CA GLY A 285 -3.23 23.43 -38.95
C GLY A 285 -3.27 22.23 -39.91
N GLU A 286 -2.39 21.22 -39.77
CA GLU A 286 -2.52 19.97 -40.54
C GLU A 286 -3.68 19.09 -40.02
N PRO A 287 -4.32 18.27 -40.89
CA PRO A 287 -5.28 17.25 -40.45
C PRO A 287 -4.59 16.24 -39.51
N GLY A 288 -5.15 16.01 -38.32
CA GLY A 288 -4.63 14.97 -37.40
C GLY A 288 -4.64 15.27 -35.89
N GLY A 289 -5.28 16.35 -35.44
CA GLY A 289 -5.41 16.69 -34.00
C GLY A 289 -4.15 17.30 -33.38
N LYS A 290 -4.30 18.06 -32.29
CA LYS A 290 -3.13 18.68 -31.62
C LYS A 290 -2.38 17.62 -30.83
N LEU A 291 -1.05 17.63 -30.93
CA LEU A 291 -0.21 16.73 -30.13
C LEU A 291 -0.24 17.13 -28.65
N THR A 292 -0.81 16.24 -27.84
CA THR A 292 -0.88 16.38 -26.39
C THR A 292 0.18 15.52 -25.72
N LEU A 293 0.66 15.91 -24.54
CA LEU A 293 1.56 15.04 -23.76
C LEU A 293 0.88 13.71 -23.41
N LEU A 294 -0.43 13.73 -23.19
CA LEU A 294 -1.24 12.55 -22.89
C LEU A 294 -1.15 11.48 -23.99
N SER A 295 -1.10 11.84 -25.28
CA SER A 295 -0.98 10.84 -26.35
C SER A 295 0.38 10.13 -26.36
N PHE A 296 1.46 10.83 -25.98
CA PHE A 296 2.78 10.19 -25.78
C PHE A 296 2.77 9.26 -24.57
N VAL A 297 2.15 9.67 -23.47
CA VAL A 297 2.05 8.82 -22.26
C VAL A 297 1.19 7.59 -22.52
N ILE A 298 0.08 7.70 -23.25
CA ILE A 298 -0.70 6.53 -23.67
C ILE A 298 0.13 5.59 -24.53
N ARG A 299 0.94 6.11 -25.45
CA ARG A 299 1.85 5.26 -26.26
C ARG A 299 2.89 4.56 -25.40
N ALA A 300 3.49 5.26 -24.43
CA ALA A 300 4.44 4.69 -23.47
C ALA A 300 3.78 3.61 -22.59
N ILE A 301 2.55 3.83 -22.13
CA ILE A 301 1.75 2.83 -21.41
C ILE A 301 1.58 1.59 -22.29
N THR A 302 1.16 1.73 -23.54
CA THR A 302 0.95 0.60 -24.44
C THR A 302 2.21 -0.23 -24.64
N ALA A 303 3.37 0.42 -24.81
CA ALA A 303 4.66 -0.27 -24.88
C ALA A 303 4.98 -1.00 -23.55
N GLY A 304 4.81 -0.32 -22.42
CA GLY A 304 5.00 -0.92 -21.09
C GLY A 304 4.08 -2.11 -20.82
N LEU A 305 2.81 -2.06 -21.28
CA LEU A 305 1.84 -3.14 -21.08
C LEU A 305 2.18 -4.39 -21.91
N ARG A 306 2.86 -4.23 -23.06
CA ARG A 306 3.39 -5.36 -23.84
C ARG A 306 4.48 -6.08 -23.04
N ALA A 307 5.35 -5.32 -22.36
CA ALA A 307 6.42 -5.86 -21.52
C ALA A 307 5.93 -6.41 -20.17
N ALA A 308 4.87 -5.82 -19.60
CA ALA A 308 4.28 -6.19 -18.31
C ALA A 308 2.78 -6.53 -18.46
N PRO A 309 2.44 -7.70 -19.05
CA PRO A 309 1.06 -8.06 -19.36
C PRO A 309 0.16 -8.22 -18.13
N ALA A 310 0.73 -8.37 -16.93
CA ALA A 310 -0.02 -8.41 -15.67
C ALA A 310 -0.85 -7.13 -15.45
N PHE A 311 -0.35 -5.97 -15.87
CA PHE A 311 -1.10 -4.71 -15.75
C PHE A 311 -2.20 -4.56 -16.81
N ASN A 312 -2.21 -5.40 -17.86
CA ASN A 312 -3.26 -5.46 -18.88
C ASN A 312 -4.22 -6.65 -18.67
N ALA A 313 -4.50 -6.99 -17.41
CA ALA A 313 -5.31 -8.15 -17.04
C ALA A 313 -6.62 -7.77 -16.32
N SER A 314 -7.39 -8.79 -15.96
CA SER A 314 -8.47 -8.74 -14.96
C SER A 314 -8.34 -9.97 -14.07
N LEU A 315 -8.57 -9.81 -12.77
CA LEU A 315 -8.72 -10.95 -11.85
C LEU A 315 -10.19 -11.36 -11.81
N ASP A 316 -10.49 -12.62 -12.11
CA ASP A 316 -11.80 -13.21 -11.85
C ASP A 316 -11.75 -13.95 -10.50
N PRO A 317 -12.33 -13.39 -9.42
CA PRO A 317 -12.31 -14.02 -8.11
C PRO A 317 -13.25 -15.22 -7.99
N PHE A 318 -14.20 -15.41 -8.92
CA PHE A 318 -15.13 -16.53 -8.89
C PHE A 318 -14.54 -17.77 -9.57
N ARG A 319 -13.78 -17.55 -10.65
CA ARG A 319 -13.08 -18.61 -11.40
C ARG A 319 -11.64 -18.81 -10.94
N GLU A 320 -11.15 -17.98 -10.02
CA GLU A 320 -9.78 -17.98 -9.50
C GLU A 320 -8.73 -17.90 -10.62
N GLU A 321 -8.99 -17.10 -11.66
CA GLU A 321 -8.13 -16.99 -12.84
C GLU A 321 -7.80 -15.52 -13.17
N ILE A 322 -6.64 -15.31 -13.80
CA ILE A 322 -6.22 -14.01 -14.33
C ILE A 322 -6.44 -14.01 -15.84
N VAL A 323 -7.30 -13.09 -16.30
CA VAL A 323 -7.62 -12.90 -17.71
C VAL A 323 -6.67 -11.88 -18.33
N TYR A 324 -5.62 -12.38 -19.00
CA TYR A 324 -4.68 -11.55 -19.74
C TYR A 324 -5.25 -11.12 -21.09
N LYS A 325 -5.40 -9.82 -21.32
CA LYS A 325 -5.95 -9.28 -22.57
C LYS A 325 -4.81 -9.05 -23.56
N LYS A 326 -4.97 -9.54 -24.79
CA LYS A 326 -4.00 -9.38 -25.89
C LYS A 326 -4.31 -8.19 -26.80
N TYR A 327 -5.18 -7.30 -26.32
CA TYR A 327 -5.54 -6.04 -26.95
C TYR A 327 -5.36 -4.91 -25.92
N TYR A 328 -5.09 -3.70 -26.41
CA TYR A 328 -4.70 -2.57 -25.57
C TYR A 328 -5.67 -1.42 -25.74
N ASN A 329 -6.69 -1.39 -24.89
CA ASN A 329 -7.73 -0.36 -24.92
C ASN A 329 -7.55 0.55 -23.70
N ILE A 330 -7.08 1.76 -23.92
CA ILE A 330 -6.70 2.66 -22.83
C ILE A 330 -7.84 3.63 -22.56
N GLY A 331 -8.40 3.54 -21.35
CA GLY A 331 -9.34 4.51 -20.81
C GLY A 331 -8.61 5.79 -20.41
N PHE A 332 -9.19 6.96 -20.66
CA PHE A 332 -8.67 8.22 -20.10
C PHE A 332 -9.75 8.97 -19.33
N ALA A 333 -9.42 9.55 -18.19
CA ALA A 333 -10.40 10.31 -17.41
C ALA A 333 -10.67 11.69 -18.06
N ALA A 334 -11.93 11.97 -18.39
CA ALA A 334 -12.39 13.24 -18.94
C ALA A 334 -13.37 13.93 -17.97
N ASP A 335 -13.05 15.17 -17.59
CA ASP A 335 -13.94 16.01 -16.79
C ASP A 335 -14.97 16.69 -17.68
N THR A 336 -16.25 16.55 -17.34
CA THR A 336 -17.39 17.04 -18.13
C THR A 336 -18.18 18.15 -17.43
N GLY A 337 -17.71 18.67 -16.28
CA GLY A 337 -18.44 19.63 -15.44
C GLY A 337 -19.69 19.05 -14.75
N LYS A 338 -20.29 17.99 -15.32
CA LYS A 338 -21.35 17.16 -14.75
C LYS A 338 -20.81 15.91 -14.03
N GLY A 339 -19.48 15.78 -13.97
CA GLY A 339 -18.78 14.66 -13.37
C GLY A 339 -17.69 14.09 -14.28
N LEU A 340 -17.01 13.06 -13.78
CA LEU A 340 -15.94 12.36 -14.48
C LEU A 340 -16.51 11.21 -15.30
N VAL A 341 -16.11 11.12 -16.56
CA VAL A 341 -16.36 9.95 -17.43
C VAL A 341 -15.04 9.40 -17.95
N VAL A 342 -15.04 8.13 -18.37
CA VAL A 342 -13.82 7.46 -18.87
C VAL A 342 -14.09 6.93 -20.28
N PRO A 343 -13.84 7.73 -21.33
CA PRO A 343 -13.79 7.22 -22.69
C PRO A 343 -12.60 6.28 -22.90
N VAL A 344 -12.73 5.36 -23.85
CA VAL A 344 -11.74 4.32 -24.16
C VAL A 344 -11.22 4.48 -25.58
N ILE A 345 -9.90 4.53 -25.73
CA ILE A 345 -9.21 4.49 -27.01
C ILE A 345 -8.85 3.03 -27.28
N ARG A 346 -9.46 2.44 -28.31
CA ARG A 346 -9.27 1.01 -28.63
C ARG A 346 -8.01 0.78 -29.45
N GLY A 347 -7.35 -0.38 -29.31
CA GLY A 347 -6.24 -0.77 -30.18
C GLY A 347 -5.11 0.27 -30.24
N THR A 348 -4.68 0.78 -29.08
CA THR A 348 -3.62 1.80 -28.99
C THR A 348 -2.26 1.30 -29.52
N ASP A 349 -2.12 -0.01 -29.64
CA ASP A 349 -0.93 -0.71 -30.10
C ASP A 349 -0.73 -0.63 -31.61
N VAL A 350 -1.82 -0.51 -32.38
CA VAL A 350 -1.81 -0.36 -33.84
C VAL A 350 -2.00 1.10 -34.30
N LYS A 351 -2.18 2.04 -33.36
CA LYS A 351 -2.41 3.45 -33.65
C LYS A 351 -1.14 4.28 -33.48
N SER A 352 -0.94 5.22 -34.39
CA SER A 352 0.07 6.27 -34.25
C SER A 352 -0.28 7.25 -33.12
N ILE A 353 0.72 7.95 -32.60
CA ILE A 353 0.54 9.00 -31.58
C ILE A 353 -0.44 10.09 -32.05
N ARG A 354 -0.47 10.40 -33.36
CA ARG A 354 -1.41 11.37 -33.94
C ARG A 354 -2.85 10.87 -33.87
N GLU A 355 -3.09 9.60 -34.25
CA GLU A 355 -4.42 9.00 -34.18
C GLU A 355 -4.93 8.94 -32.75
N ILE A 356 -4.07 8.55 -31.81
CA ILE A 356 -4.38 8.59 -30.37
C ILE A 356 -4.76 10.01 -29.95
N SER A 357 -3.97 11.03 -30.33
CA SER A 357 -4.24 12.43 -29.99
C SER A 357 -5.58 12.93 -30.53
N ARG A 358 -5.90 12.59 -31.78
CA ARG A 358 -7.17 12.93 -32.41
C ARG A 358 -8.36 12.30 -31.68
N GLU A 359 -8.27 11.00 -31.35
CA GLU A 359 -9.35 10.31 -30.62
C GLU A 359 -9.54 10.84 -29.20
N ILE A 360 -8.48 11.25 -28.51
CA ILE A 360 -8.58 11.95 -27.22
C ILE A 360 -9.44 13.22 -27.40
N GLU A 361 -9.12 14.06 -28.38
CA GLU A 361 -9.82 15.32 -28.62
C GLU A 361 -11.30 15.10 -28.96
N GLU A 362 -11.58 14.19 -29.89
CA GLU A 362 -12.94 13.83 -30.33
C GLU A 362 -13.77 13.32 -29.15
N LYS A 363 -13.27 12.33 -28.41
CA LYS A 363 -14.00 11.72 -27.29
C LYS A 363 -14.12 12.67 -26.10
N ALA A 364 -13.12 13.52 -25.85
CA ALA A 364 -13.20 14.55 -24.81
C ALA A 364 -14.22 15.65 -25.16
N ALA A 365 -14.36 16.01 -26.44
CA ALA A 365 -15.41 16.93 -26.90
C ALA A 365 -16.81 16.31 -26.70
N LEU A 366 -17.01 15.08 -27.18
CA LEU A 366 -18.27 14.34 -26.99
C LEU A 366 -18.64 14.16 -25.52
N ALA A 367 -17.65 13.88 -24.66
CA ALA A 367 -17.84 13.78 -23.22
C ALA A 367 -18.34 15.10 -22.62
N ARG A 368 -17.70 16.23 -22.94
CA ARG A 368 -18.12 17.56 -22.45
C ARG A 368 -19.50 17.96 -22.96
N GLU A 369 -19.85 17.58 -24.19
CA GLU A 369 -21.19 17.78 -24.74
C GLU A 369 -22.25 16.84 -24.15
N GLY A 370 -21.84 15.80 -23.41
CA GLY A 370 -22.74 14.75 -22.90
C GLY A 370 -23.30 13.83 -23.98
N LYS A 371 -22.62 13.74 -25.13
CA LYS A 371 -23.00 12.92 -26.30
C LYS A 371 -22.10 11.70 -26.50
N LEU A 372 -21.23 11.39 -25.54
CA LEU A 372 -20.37 10.22 -25.60
C LEU A 372 -21.20 8.93 -25.58
N PRO A 373 -21.10 8.06 -26.60
CA PRO A 373 -21.88 6.84 -26.65
C PRO A 373 -21.36 5.81 -25.63
N LEU A 374 -22.25 4.92 -25.17
CA LEU A 374 -21.91 3.94 -24.13
C LEU A 374 -20.79 2.98 -24.59
N GLU A 375 -20.76 2.63 -25.87
CA GLU A 375 -19.73 1.79 -26.48
C GLU A 375 -18.33 2.39 -26.36
N ASP A 376 -18.21 3.71 -26.32
CA ASP A 376 -16.95 4.42 -26.14
C ASP A 376 -16.49 4.46 -24.69
N MET A 377 -17.31 4.00 -23.74
CA MET A 377 -16.99 3.93 -22.31
C MET A 377 -16.73 2.49 -21.83
N GLN A 378 -16.73 1.51 -22.75
CA GLN A 378 -16.66 0.08 -22.44
C GLN A 378 -15.42 -0.60 -23.01
N GLY A 379 -14.99 -1.68 -22.37
CA GLY A 379 -13.90 -2.54 -22.86
C GLY A 379 -12.50 -1.93 -22.68
N GLY A 380 -12.33 -1.00 -21.74
CA GLY A 380 -11.02 -0.57 -21.27
C GLY A 380 -10.26 -1.72 -20.60
N THR A 381 -8.94 -1.74 -20.79
CA THR A 381 -8.04 -2.73 -20.20
C THR A 381 -7.07 -2.12 -19.19
N PHE A 382 -6.83 -0.82 -19.30
CA PHE A 382 -6.03 0.00 -18.40
C PHE A 382 -6.53 1.44 -18.48
N THR A 383 -6.42 2.20 -17.40
CA THR A 383 -6.87 3.60 -17.35
C THR A 383 -5.72 4.56 -17.08
N ILE A 384 -5.75 5.74 -17.67
CA ILE A 384 -4.95 6.89 -17.27
C ILE A 384 -5.85 8.03 -16.77
N THR A 385 -5.44 8.70 -15.70
CA THR A 385 -6.09 9.92 -15.21
C THR A 385 -5.09 11.05 -15.12
N ASN A 386 -5.43 12.19 -15.73
CA ASN A 386 -4.56 13.34 -15.84
C ASN A 386 -5.12 14.52 -15.05
N VAL A 387 -4.55 14.78 -13.88
CA VAL A 387 -4.92 15.96 -13.07
C VAL A 387 -4.04 17.17 -13.37
N GLY A 388 -2.96 17.01 -14.14
CA GLY A 388 -1.98 18.05 -14.43
C GLY A 388 -2.56 19.41 -14.85
N PRO A 389 -3.59 19.48 -15.72
CA PRO A 389 -4.27 20.73 -16.07
C PRO A 389 -4.98 21.43 -14.91
N LEU A 390 -5.45 20.68 -13.91
CA LEU A 390 -6.07 21.20 -12.68
C LEU A 390 -5.02 21.53 -11.61
N GLY A 391 -3.82 20.97 -11.72
CA GLY A 391 -2.72 21.11 -10.77
C GLY A 391 -2.42 19.81 -10.03
N GLY A 392 -1.59 19.91 -8.98
CA GLY A 392 -1.18 18.76 -8.16
C GLY A 392 0.15 18.15 -8.56
N THR A 393 0.79 17.50 -7.59
CA THR A 393 2.07 16.80 -7.74
C THR A 393 1.83 15.31 -7.93
N ALA A 394 1.17 14.66 -6.99
CA ALA A 394 0.81 13.24 -7.07
C ALA A 394 -0.67 13.05 -6.70
N LEU A 395 -1.27 11.97 -7.21
CA LEU A 395 -2.55 11.47 -6.73
C LEU A 395 -2.46 9.95 -6.62
N ILE A 396 -3.21 9.35 -5.70
CA ILE A 396 -3.44 7.90 -5.70
C ILE A 396 -4.77 7.69 -6.42
N PRO A 397 -4.75 7.29 -7.71
CA PRO A 397 -5.98 7.06 -8.46
C PRO A 397 -6.70 5.78 -8.00
N THR A 398 -8.03 5.79 -8.07
CA THR A 398 -8.85 4.58 -7.85
C THR A 398 -8.91 3.74 -9.12
N ILE A 399 -8.58 2.45 -9.01
CA ILE A 399 -8.61 1.49 -10.12
C ILE A 399 -10.02 1.39 -10.70
N ASN A 400 -10.10 1.40 -12.03
CA ASN A 400 -11.36 1.31 -12.76
C ASN A 400 -11.78 -0.17 -12.92
N TYR A 401 -12.26 -0.79 -11.84
CA TYR A 401 -12.67 -2.21 -11.83
C TYR A 401 -13.57 -2.57 -13.04
N PRO A 402 -13.34 -3.70 -13.75
CA PRO A 402 -12.46 -4.84 -13.41
C PRO A 402 -11.02 -4.74 -13.97
N GLU A 403 -10.55 -3.55 -14.34
CA GLU A 403 -9.12 -3.35 -14.58
C GLU A 403 -8.32 -3.57 -13.30
N VAL A 404 -7.02 -3.86 -13.44
CA VAL A 404 -6.12 -4.17 -12.31
C VAL A 404 -5.13 -3.05 -12.03
N ALA A 405 -5.08 -2.02 -12.89
CA ALA A 405 -4.17 -0.90 -12.72
C ALA A 405 -4.68 0.38 -13.38
N ILE A 406 -4.21 1.51 -12.86
CA ILE A 406 -4.48 2.86 -13.38
C ILE A 406 -3.24 3.74 -13.17
N LEU A 407 -2.89 4.55 -14.16
CA LEU A 407 -1.82 5.53 -14.07
C LEU A 407 -2.39 6.92 -13.78
N GLY A 408 -1.92 7.55 -12.71
CA GLY A 408 -2.12 8.95 -12.39
C GLY A 408 -0.99 9.80 -12.96
N MET A 409 -1.34 10.89 -13.65
CA MET A 409 -0.40 11.86 -14.19
C MET A 409 -0.59 13.21 -13.51
N GLY A 410 0.48 13.69 -12.86
CA GLY A 410 0.53 15.00 -12.20
C GLY A 410 0.83 16.15 -13.15
N ARG A 411 1.10 17.34 -12.59
CA ARG A 411 1.51 18.51 -13.38
C ARG A 411 3.01 18.45 -13.68
N VAL A 412 3.36 18.65 -14.96
CA VAL A 412 4.74 18.90 -15.40
C VAL A 412 5.27 20.16 -14.72
N GLN A 413 6.41 20.05 -14.05
CA GLN A 413 7.01 21.14 -13.28
C GLN A 413 8.50 21.26 -13.60
N GLU A 414 8.99 22.50 -13.69
CA GLU A 414 10.42 22.75 -13.71
C GLU A 414 10.99 22.49 -12.31
N LYS A 415 11.93 21.54 -12.21
CA LYS A 415 12.63 21.21 -10.96
C LYS A 415 14.14 21.27 -11.18
N PRO A 416 14.92 21.73 -10.18
CA PRO A 416 16.36 21.53 -10.18
C PRO A 416 16.65 20.05 -9.92
N VAL A 417 17.40 19.40 -10.80
CA VAL A 417 17.86 18.01 -10.64
C VAL A 417 19.35 17.92 -10.88
N VAL A 418 20.00 16.88 -10.33
CA VAL A 418 21.42 16.63 -10.55
C VAL A 418 21.60 15.71 -11.76
N ARG A 419 22.38 16.16 -12.74
CA ARG A 419 22.83 15.38 -13.91
C ARG A 419 24.33 15.56 -14.06
N ASP A 420 25.08 14.46 -14.14
CA ASP A 420 26.54 14.46 -14.30
C ASP A 420 27.27 15.38 -13.30
N GLY A 421 26.78 15.41 -12.06
CA GLY A 421 27.32 16.23 -10.98
C GLY A 421 26.93 17.72 -11.02
N GLN A 422 26.12 18.16 -11.98
CA GLN A 422 25.65 19.54 -12.12
C GLN A 422 24.16 19.69 -11.82
N ILE A 423 23.77 20.81 -11.21
CA ILE A 423 22.36 21.15 -11.01
C ILE A 423 21.82 21.78 -12.30
N VAL A 424 20.85 21.12 -12.92
CA VAL A 424 20.18 21.57 -14.14
C VAL A 424 18.66 21.67 -13.92
N ILE A 425 18.01 22.62 -14.59
CA ILE A 425 16.55 22.76 -14.55
C ILE A 425 15.95 21.82 -15.59
N ARG A 426 15.01 20.97 -15.16
CA ARG A 426 14.38 19.94 -16.00
C ARG A 426 12.88 19.92 -15.80
N LYS A 427 12.14 19.51 -16.83
CA LYS A 427 10.67 19.35 -16.79
C LYS A 427 10.33 17.97 -16.27
N ILE A 428 9.88 17.90 -15.04
CA ILE A 428 9.57 16.64 -14.35
C ILE A 428 8.07 16.40 -14.34
N LEU A 429 7.66 15.23 -14.81
CA LEU A 429 6.30 14.70 -14.82
C LEU A 429 6.15 13.64 -13.73
N PRO A 430 5.42 13.92 -12.64
CA PRO A 430 5.14 12.91 -11.64
C PRO A 430 4.12 11.90 -12.15
N LEU A 431 4.40 10.62 -11.92
CA LEU A 431 3.57 9.49 -12.27
C LEU A 431 3.22 8.68 -11.02
N THR A 432 2.01 8.17 -10.95
CA THR A 432 1.57 7.28 -9.87
C THR A 432 0.80 6.11 -10.45
N LEU A 433 1.38 4.92 -10.42
CA LEU A 433 0.68 3.69 -10.76
C LEU A 433 -0.04 3.17 -9.52
N ALA A 434 -1.37 3.11 -9.53
CA ALA A 434 -2.12 2.30 -8.57
C ALA A 434 -2.46 0.96 -9.22
N PHE A 435 -2.24 -0.15 -8.50
CA PHE A 435 -2.44 -1.50 -9.02
C PHE A 435 -2.99 -2.46 -7.94
N ASP A 436 -3.63 -3.54 -8.41
CA ASP A 436 -4.14 -4.64 -7.60
C ASP A 436 -2.98 -5.54 -7.17
N HIS A 437 -2.62 -5.48 -5.89
CA HIS A 437 -1.47 -6.24 -5.36
C HIS A 437 -1.70 -7.77 -5.33
N ARG A 438 -2.89 -8.25 -5.70
CA ARG A 438 -3.15 -9.68 -5.92
C ARG A 438 -2.68 -10.17 -7.29
N VAL A 439 -2.50 -9.26 -8.26
CA VAL A 439 -2.18 -9.58 -9.66
C VAL A 439 -0.72 -9.28 -10.00
N ALA A 440 -0.17 -8.22 -9.42
CA ALA A 440 1.21 -7.79 -9.62
C ALA A 440 1.82 -7.36 -8.29
N ASP A 441 3.16 -7.42 -8.17
CA ASP A 441 3.87 -7.00 -6.98
C ASP A 441 4.61 -5.66 -7.16
N GLY A 442 5.29 -5.21 -6.10
CA GLY A 442 6.07 -3.96 -6.13
C GLY A 442 7.24 -3.97 -7.12
N ALA A 443 7.84 -5.14 -7.40
CA ALA A 443 8.92 -5.25 -8.37
C ALA A 443 8.39 -5.14 -9.81
N ASP A 444 7.23 -5.73 -10.10
CA ASP A 444 6.55 -5.56 -11.38
C ASP A 444 6.16 -4.10 -11.60
N ALA A 445 5.62 -3.43 -10.58
CA ALA A 445 5.28 -2.02 -10.63
C ALA A 445 6.51 -1.13 -10.89
N ALA A 446 7.62 -1.38 -10.19
CA ALA A 446 8.86 -0.64 -10.39
C ALA A 446 9.44 -0.83 -11.80
N ARG A 447 9.40 -2.06 -12.34
CA ARG A 447 9.86 -2.33 -13.72
C ARG A 447 8.97 -1.64 -14.75
N PHE A 448 7.65 -1.73 -14.61
CA PHE A 448 6.70 -1.09 -15.52
C PHE A 448 6.84 0.43 -15.50
N VAL A 449 6.82 1.06 -14.33
CA VAL A 449 6.98 2.52 -14.23
C VAL A 449 8.37 2.95 -14.70
N GLY A 450 9.42 2.20 -14.39
CA GLY A 450 10.77 2.46 -14.90
C GLY A 450 10.88 2.37 -16.43
N GLU A 451 10.14 1.48 -17.07
CA GLU A 451 10.00 1.42 -18.54
C GLU A 451 9.26 2.66 -19.08
N LEU A 452 8.16 3.07 -18.44
CA LEU A 452 7.45 4.30 -18.79
C LEU A 452 8.36 5.52 -18.67
N VAL A 453 9.09 5.65 -17.56
CA VAL A 453 10.03 6.76 -17.31
C VAL A 453 11.12 6.79 -18.38
N ARG A 454 11.68 5.64 -18.77
CA ARG A 454 12.67 5.57 -19.86
C ARG A 454 12.09 6.04 -21.19
N ASN A 455 10.94 5.50 -21.58
CA ASN A 455 10.27 5.86 -22.84
C ASN A 455 9.84 7.33 -22.89
N LEU A 456 9.48 7.92 -21.75
CA LEU A 456 9.10 9.32 -21.66
C LEU A 456 10.31 10.27 -21.57
N SER A 457 11.47 9.78 -21.15
CA SER A 457 12.70 10.55 -21.07
C SER A 457 13.45 10.66 -22.39
N ASP A 458 13.30 9.66 -23.27
CA ASP A 458 13.87 9.70 -24.63
C ASP A 458 12.79 9.47 -25.70
N PRO A 459 12.35 10.51 -26.42
CA PRO A 459 11.34 10.38 -27.46
C PRO A 459 11.76 9.47 -28.63
N ASN A 460 13.04 9.17 -28.80
CA ASN A 460 13.50 8.26 -29.84
C ASN A 460 13.19 6.79 -29.50
N LEU A 461 13.17 6.41 -28.22
CA LEU A 461 12.80 5.05 -27.80
C LEU A 461 11.35 4.75 -28.17
N LEU A 462 10.47 5.73 -28.02
CA LEU A 462 9.08 5.65 -28.48
C LEU A 462 8.93 5.43 -29.98
N LEU A 463 9.96 5.64 -30.80
CA LEU A 463 9.96 5.36 -32.25
C LEU A 463 10.53 3.98 -32.60
N LEU A 464 11.33 3.38 -31.73
CA LEU A 464 11.96 2.08 -31.97
C LEU A 464 11.05 0.93 -31.56
N ASP A 465 10.28 1.11 -30.48
CA ASP A 465 9.38 0.08 -29.94
C ASP A 465 7.97 0.10 -30.56
N THR A 466 7.78 0.85 -31.66
CA THR A 466 6.49 1.02 -32.35
C THR A 466 6.13 -0.05 -33.35
#